data_AF-A0A0J6WDL6-F1
#
_entry.id   AF-A0A0J6WDL6-F1
#
_cell.length_a   1.000
_cell.length_b   1.000
_cell.length_c   1.000
_cell.angle_alpha   90.00
_cell.angle_beta   90.00
_cell.angle_gamma   90.00
#
_symmetry.space_group_name_H-M   'P 1'
#
loop_
_entity.id
_entity.type
_entity.pdbx_description
1 polymer ?
#
loop_
_entity_poly.entity_id
_entity_poly.type
_entity_poly.pdbx_seq_one_letter_code
_entity_poly.pdbx_strand_id
1 'polypeptide(L)'
;MRRVAQKLNVNPTSLYNHVADRAAMIEDVRALVSARIDSAPLRESTWEEGLLEWARSYRLAFARHPRAIPLLMTTRASTPVLLAEYEDFAVAAEAAGWPTDDVLPLLTAFESFILGSVLDMSGPTVIFDPTGQEEQFPRFTAAYATLEDHDAADPIATRAFERGLAMLVSSARPPKVHSSRRSPSQKAR
;
A
#
# COMPACT_ATOMS: atom_id res chain seq x y z
N MET A 1 -13.75 -5.76 21.63
CA MET A 1 -14.49 -5.11 22.73
C MET A 1 -13.96 -5.50 24.11
N ARG A 2 -14.29 -6.66 24.71
CA ARG A 2 -13.89 -6.99 26.11
C ARG A 2 -12.40 -6.81 26.44
N ARG A 3 -11.50 -7.36 25.62
CA ARG A 3 -10.04 -7.21 25.82
C ARG A 3 -9.56 -5.76 25.69
N VAL A 4 -10.23 -4.94 24.88
CA VAL A 4 -9.90 -3.52 24.72
C VAL A 4 -10.33 -2.75 25.95
N ALA A 5 -11.57 -2.95 26.42
CA ALA A 5 -12.06 -2.35 27.67
C ALA A 5 -11.17 -2.71 28.86
N GLN A 6 -10.74 -3.97 28.97
CA GLN A 6 -9.79 -4.42 30.00
C GLN A 6 -8.45 -3.68 29.91
N LYS A 7 -7.88 -3.53 28.72
CA LYS A 7 -6.62 -2.77 28.53
C LYS A 7 -6.76 -1.29 28.89
N LEU A 8 -7.95 -0.72 28.69
CA LEU A 8 -8.26 0.67 29.04
C LEU A 8 -8.73 0.82 30.49
N ASN A 9 -8.80 -0.28 31.27
CA ASN A 9 -9.32 -0.31 32.64
C ASN A 9 -10.73 0.29 32.79
N VAL A 10 -11.60 0.05 31.80
CA VAL A 10 -13.01 0.49 31.80
C VAL A 10 -13.96 -0.69 31.66
N ASN A 11 -15.24 -0.46 31.96
CA ASN A 11 -16.29 -1.44 31.71
C ASN A 11 -16.56 -1.56 30.19
N PRO A 12 -16.75 -2.77 29.62
CA PRO A 12 -17.14 -2.95 28.22
C PRO A 12 -18.35 -2.11 27.78
N THR A 13 -19.33 -1.87 28.66
CA THR A 13 -20.49 -1.03 28.35
C THR A 13 -20.10 0.42 28.09
N SER A 14 -19.11 0.96 28.80
CA SER A 14 -18.58 2.31 28.56
C SER A 14 -17.98 2.44 27.16
N LEU A 15 -17.40 1.36 26.63
CA LEU A 15 -16.82 1.35 25.28
C LEU A 15 -17.89 1.49 24.19
N TYR A 16 -19.07 0.86 24.40
CA TYR A 16 -20.18 0.93 23.46
C TYR A 16 -20.83 2.33 23.38
N ASN A 17 -20.65 3.16 24.41
CA ASN A 17 -21.09 4.56 24.37
C ASN A 17 -20.25 5.42 23.40
N HIS A 18 -19.03 4.99 23.09
CA HIS A 18 -18.13 5.69 22.16
C HIS A 18 -18.06 5.01 20.80
N VAL A 19 -18.18 3.68 20.76
CA VAL A 19 -18.01 2.89 19.55
C VAL A 19 -19.09 1.81 19.49
N ALA A 20 -20.00 1.93 18.52
CA ALA A 20 -21.22 1.15 18.46
C ALA A 20 -20.99 -0.37 18.41
N ASP A 21 -19.95 -0.82 17.70
CA ASP A 21 -19.61 -2.24 17.58
C ASP A 21 -18.11 -2.46 17.24
N ARG A 22 -17.74 -3.72 16.97
CA ARG A 22 -16.38 -4.07 16.59
C ARG A 22 -15.99 -3.50 15.22
N ALA A 23 -16.93 -3.38 14.27
CA ALA A 23 -16.65 -2.85 12.95
C ALA A 23 -16.34 -1.35 13.02
N ALA A 24 -17.13 -0.57 13.77
CA ALA A 24 -16.86 0.83 14.05
C ALA A 24 -15.47 1.02 14.71
N MET A 25 -15.08 0.16 15.65
CA MET A 25 -13.75 0.20 16.24
C MET A 25 -12.62 -0.03 15.23
N ILE A 26 -12.85 -0.91 14.27
CA ILE A 26 -11.87 -1.20 13.21
C ILE A 26 -11.75 0.02 12.29
N GLU A 27 -12.85 0.69 11.98
CA GLU A 27 -12.83 1.95 11.23
C GLU A 27 -12.12 3.07 11.98
N ASP A 28 -12.26 3.17 13.31
CA ASP A 28 -11.49 4.14 14.11
C ASP A 28 -9.98 3.84 14.04
N VAL A 29 -9.60 2.56 14.14
CA VAL A 29 -8.19 2.16 13.98
C VAL A 29 -7.70 2.47 12.57
N ARG A 30 -8.53 2.22 11.54
CA ARG A 30 -8.20 2.57 10.16
C ARG A 30 -7.98 4.07 10.03
N ALA A 31 -8.85 4.89 10.61
CA ALA A 31 -8.74 6.33 10.58
C ALA A 31 -7.41 6.80 11.19
N LEU A 32 -7.05 6.24 12.35
CA LEU A 32 -5.79 6.57 13.03
C LEU A 32 -4.55 6.17 12.23
N VAL A 33 -4.57 5.03 11.53
CA VAL A 33 -3.43 4.61 10.69
C VAL A 33 -3.35 5.47 9.43
N SER A 34 -4.50 5.67 8.75
CA SER A 34 -4.57 6.38 7.47
C SER A 34 -4.24 7.87 7.63
N ALA A 35 -4.62 8.50 8.74
CA ALA A 35 -4.27 9.91 9.04
C ALA A 35 -2.75 10.22 9.11
N ARG A 36 -1.88 9.19 9.01
CA ARG A 36 -0.41 9.36 8.91
C ARG A 36 0.11 9.22 7.49
N ILE A 37 -0.75 8.90 6.53
CA ILE A 37 -0.45 8.87 5.11
C ILE A 37 -0.52 10.32 4.62
N ASP A 38 0.52 10.71 3.91
CA ASP A 38 0.58 12.03 3.29
C ASP A 38 0.21 11.88 1.82
N SER A 39 -0.97 12.37 1.46
CA SER A 39 -1.46 12.44 0.08
C SER A 39 -1.21 13.81 -0.57
N ALA A 40 -0.68 14.80 0.15
CA ALA A 40 -0.41 16.12 -0.41
C ALA A 40 0.51 16.08 -1.65
N PRO A 41 1.57 15.25 -1.70
CA PRO A 41 2.41 15.13 -2.89
C PRO A 41 1.68 14.73 -4.17
N LEU A 42 0.56 14.00 -4.08
CA LEU A 42 -0.25 13.64 -5.25
C LEU A 42 -0.86 14.88 -5.94
N ARG A 43 -1.06 15.97 -5.18
CA ARG A 43 -1.62 17.23 -5.69
C ARG A 43 -0.54 18.28 -5.98
N GLU A 44 0.60 18.20 -5.31
CA GLU A 44 1.62 19.26 -5.27
C GLU A 44 2.83 18.99 -6.18
N SER A 45 3.04 17.72 -6.55
CA SER A 45 4.21 17.27 -7.32
C SER A 45 3.81 16.72 -8.69
N THR A 46 4.81 16.35 -9.50
CA THR A 46 4.53 15.57 -10.71
C THR A 46 3.93 14.22 -10.34
N TRP A 47 3.16 13.60 -11.26
CA TRP A 47 2.50 12.32 -11.02
C TRP A 47 3.45 11.25 -10.46
N GLU A 48 4.62 11.10 -11.08
CA GLU A 48 5.63 10.13 -10.68
C GLU A 48 6.22 10.45 -9.30
N GLU A 49 6.56 11.70 -9.02
CA GLU A 49 7.10 12.12 -7.71
C GLU A 49 6.05 11.97 -6.60
N GLY A 50 4.81 12.38 -6.88
CA GLY A 50 3.68 12.26 -5.97
C GLY A 50 3.41 10.81 -5.58
N LEU A 51 3.42 9.88 -6.55
CA LEU A 51 3.29 8.45 -6.27
C LEU A 51 4.43 7.92 -5.38
N LEU A 52 5.66 8.35 -5.62
CA LEU A 52 6.81 7.92 -4.82
C LEU A 52 6.68 8.35 -3.36
N GLU A 53 6.35 9.61 -3.12
CA GLU A 53 6.22 10.18 -1.77
C GLU A 53 5.00 9.63 -1.04
N TRP A 54 3.86 9.53 -1.72
CA TRP A 54 2.65 8.92 -1.19
C TRP A 54 2.88 7.45 -0.81
N ALA A 55 3.50 6.65 -1.68
CA ALA A 55 3.75 5.24 -1.37
C ALA A 55 4.70 5.05 -0.18
N ARG A 56 5.72 5.90 -0.04
CA ARG A 56 6.65 5.90 1.11
C ARG A 56 5.93 6.28 2.41
N SER A 57 5.10 7.33 2.38
CA SER A 57 4.33 7.77 3.55
C SER A 57 3.33 6.68 3.98
N TYR A 58 2.67 6.04 3.01
CA TYR A 58 1.77 4.90 3.21
C TYR A 58 2.51 3.73 3.87
N ARG A 59 3.65 3.30 3.31
CA ARG A 59 4.48 2.22 3.88
C ARG A 59 4.86 2.54 5.32
N LEU A 60 5.30 3.78 5.60
CA LEU A 60 5.71 4.21 6.93
C LEU A 60 4.55 4.25 7.94
N ALA A 61 3.35 4.64 7.51
CA ALA A 61 2.16 4.64 8.34
C ALA A 61 1.82 3.22 8.83
N PHE A 62 1.87 2.24 7.93
CA PHE A 62 1.56 0.85 8.23
C PHE A 62 2.72 0.07 8.88
N ALA A 63 3.98 0.44 8.65
CA ALA A 63 5.16 -0.18 9.27
C ALA A 63 5.15 -0.12 10.80
N ARG A 64 4.47 0.87 11.39
CA ARG A 64 4.28 0.95 12.85
C ARG A 64 3.21 -0.01 13.38
N HIS A 65 2.37 -0.55 12.49
CA HIS A 65 1.19 -1.33 12.83
C HIS A 65 1.00 -2.57 11.91
N PRO A 66 2.03 -3.38 11.62
CA PRO A 66 1.91 -4.44 10.61
C PRO A 66 0.89 -5.51 10.97
N ARG A 67 0.71 -5.79 12.27
CA ARG A 67 -0.32 -6.71 12.78
C ARG A 67 -1.75 -6.21 12.57
N ALA A 68 -1.95 -4.93 12.25
CA ALA A 68 -3.26 -4.39 11.92
C ALA A 68 -3.63 -4.64 10.45
N ILE A 69 -2.68 -4.88 9.55
CA ILE A 69 -2.93 -5.02 8.10
C ILE A 69 -4.00 -6.08 7.81
N PRO A 70 -3.92 -7.34 8.31
CA PRO A 70 -4.92 -8.34 8.00
C PRO A 70 -6.33 -7.95 8.47
N LEU A 71 -6.42 -7.20 9.58
CA LEU A 71 -7.68 -6.74 10.12
C LEU A 71 -8.29 -5.60 9.27
N LEU A 72 -7.45 -4.64 8.88
CA LEU A 72 -7.86 -3.49 8.08
C LEU A 72 -8.20 -3.89 6.64
N MET A 73 -7.49 -4.87 6.06
CA MET A 73 -7.70 -5.27 4.67
C MET A 73 -8.83 -6.30 4.47
N THR A 74 -9.37 -6.88 5.54
CA THR A 74 -10.48 -7.86 5.47
C THR A 74 -11.83 -7.27 5.89
N THR A 75 -11.90 -5.95 6.09
CA THR A 75 -13.11 -5.24 6.49
C THR A 75 -13.37 -4.09 5.54
N ARG A 76 -14.65 -3.80 5.27
CA ARG A 76 -15.02 -2.67 4.42
C ARG A 76 -14.57 -1.37 5.07
N ALA A 77 -13.88 -0.53 4.30
CA ALA A 77 -13.45 0.79 4.70
C ALA A 77 -14.49 1.83 4.28
N SER A 78 -14.81 2.76 5.18
CA SER A 78 -15.66 3.91 4.89
C SER A 78 -15.24 5.17 5.65
N THR A 79 -14.12 5.14 6.36
CA THR A 79 -13.63 6.30 7.11
C THR A 79 -13.31 7.48 6.18
N PRO A 80 -13.80 8.71 6.48
CA PRO A 80 -13.60 9.87 5.61
C PRO A 80 -12.13 10.22 5.34
N VAL A 81 -11.23 9.98 6.30
CA VAL A 81 -9.80 10.31 6.13
C VAL A 81 -9.16 9.49 5.02
N LEU A 82 -9.43 8.18 4.98
CA LEU A 82 -8.94 7.30 3.92
C LEU A 82 -9.58 7.64 2.58
N LEU A 83 -10.89 7.93 2.57
CA LEU A 83 -11.59 8.28 1.33
C LEU A 83 -11.07 9.60 0.73
N ALA A 84 -10.68 10.56 1.57
CA ALA A 84 -10.06 11.80 1.09
C ALA A 84 -8.69 11.55 0.42
N GLU A 85 -7.87 10.66 0.98
CA GLU A 85 -6.60 10.26 0.37
C GLU A 85 -6.80 9.54 -0.97
N TYR A 86 -7.83 8.68 -1.07
CA TYR A 86 -8.17 8.03 -2.33
C TYR A 86 -8.76 8.99 -3.36
N GLU A 87 -9.51 10.00 -2.93
CA GLU A 87 -9.96 11.09 -3.79
C GLU A 87 -8.76 11.86 -4.38
N ASP A 88 -7.76 12.18 -3.55
CA ASP A 88 -6.52 12.83 -4.02
C ASP A 88 -5.81 12.00 -5.08
N PHE A 89 -5.73 10.67 -4.86
CA PHE A 89 -5.17 9.75 -5.85
C PHE A 89 -5.98 9.75 -7.14
N ALA A 90 -7.31 9.68 -7.06
CA ALA A 90 -8.18 9.67 -8.22
C ALA A 90 -8.04 10.95 -9.05
N VAL A 91 -8.08 12.11 -8.39
CA VAL A 91 -7.88 13.42 -9.03
C VAL A 91 -6.52 13.50 -9.72
N ALA A 92 -5.46 13.06 -9.04
CA ALA A 92 -4.10 13.06 -9.60
C ALA A 92 -3.98 12.11 -10.80
N ALA A 93 -4.57 10.91 -10.72
CA ALA A 93 -4.56 9.93 -11.80
C ALA A 93 -5.29 10.44 -13.05
N GLU A 94 -6.49 11.00 -12.88
CA GLU A 94 -7.25 11.59 -13.98
C GLU A 94 -6.52 12.79 -14.60
N ALA A 95 -5.91 13.65 -13.77
CA ALA A 95 -5.09 14.77 -14.24
C ALA A 95 -3.86 14.30 -15.04
N ALA A 96 -3.26 13.16 -14.66
CA ALA A 96 -2.19 12.52 -15.43
C ALA A 96 -2.69 11.89 -16.74
N GLY A 97 -4.00 11.69 -16.90
CA GLY A 97 -4.65 11.18 -18.11
C GLY A 97 -5.15 9.74 -18.03
N TRP A 98 -5.22 9.16 -16.83
CA TRP A 98 -5.79 7.83 -16.64
C TRP A 98 -7.31 7.83 -16.89
N PRO A 99 -7.84 6.81 -17.58
CA PRO A 99 -9.28 6.56 -17.63
C PRO A 99 -9.85 6.26 -16.25
N THR A 100 -11.06 6.76 -15.95
CA THR A 100 -11.73 6.55 -14.66
C THR A 100 -11.91 5.06 -14.31
N ASP A 101 -12.10 4.18 -15.30
CA ASP A 101 -12.21 2.73 -15.10
C ASP A 101 -10.90 2.06 -14.65
N ASP A 102 -9.75 2.69 -14.91
CA ASP A 102 -8.42 2.20 -14.53
C ASP A 102 -7.95 2.73 -13.15
N VAL A 103 -8.58 3.78 -12.60
CA VAL A 103 -8.14 4.44 -11.36
C VAL A 103 -8.12 3.48 -10.16
N LEU A 104 -9.21 2.76 -9.90
CA LEU A 104 -9.30 1.83 -8.76
C LEU A 104 -8.37 0.61 -8.92
N PRO A 105 -8.28 -0.05 -10.10
CA PRO A 105 -7.26 -1.07 -10.34
C PRO A 105 -5.84 -0.57 -10.08
N LEU A 106 -5.51 0.64 -10.53
CA LEU A 106 -4.20 1.25 -10.33
C LEU A 106 -3.91 1.51 -8.86
N LEU A 107 -4.83 2.17 -8.15
CA LEU A 107 -4.76 2.39 -6.70
C LEU A 107 -4.52 1.08 -5.95
N THR A 108 -5.33 0.06 -6.26
CA THR A 108 -5.24 -1.27 -5.61
C THR A 108 -3.91 -1.96 -5.89
N ALA A 109 -3.33 -1.78 -7.07
CA ALA A 109 -2.02 -2.33 -7.41
C ALA A 109 -0.90 -1.70 -6.56
N PHE A 110 -0.93 -0.38 -6.38
CA PHE A 110 0.00 0.31 -5.48
C PHE A 110 -0.18 -0.14 -4.03
N GLU A 111 -1.42 -0.18 -3.52
CA GLU A 111 -1.69 -0.61 -2.15
C GLU A 111 -1.24 -2.05 -1.89
N SER A 112 -1.51 -2.96 -2.83
CA SER A 112 -1.09 -4.37 -2.73
C SER A 112 0.43 -4.48 -2.64
N PHE A 113 1.15 -3.72 -3.44
CA PHE A 113 2.62 -3.66 -3.39
C PHE A 113 3.13 -3.07 -2.08
N ILE A 114 2.59 -1.91 -1.67
CA ILE A 114 2.98 -1.19 -0.45
C ILE A 114 2.75 -2.08 0.78
N LEU A 115 1.55 -2.61 0.94
CA LEU A 115 1.18 -3.45 2.09
C LEU A 115 1.95 -4.78 2.11
N GLY A 116 2.21 -5.37 0.94
CA GLY A 116 3.11 -6.52 0.82
C GLY A 116 4.52 -6.21 1.35
N SER A 117 5.06 -5.04 1.03
CA SER A 117 6.38 -4.61 1.53
C SER A 117 6.42 -4.36 3.04
N VAL A 118 5.28 -3.99 3.66
CA VAL A 118 5.18 -3.84 5.11
C VAL A 118 5.15 -5.20 5.80
N LEU A 119 4.51 -6.20 5.20
CA LEU A 119 4.54 -7.56 5.72
C LEU A 119 5.94 -8.16 5.64
N ASP A 120 6.66 -7.91 4.54
CA ASP A 120 8.05 -8.36 4.33
C ASP A 120 8.99 -7.82 5.42
N MET A 121 8.94 -6.51 5.72
CA MET A 121 9.78 -5.91 6.77
C MET A 121 9.41 -6.32 8.21
N SER A 122 8.28 -7.00 8.40
CA SER A 122 7.80 -7.43 9.72
C SER A 122 8.24 -8.84 10.10
N GLY A 123 8.81 -9.58 9.15
CA GLY A 123 9.35 -10.92 9.35
C GLY A 123 10.83 -10.93 9.72
N PRO A 124 11.52 -12.09 9.57
CA PRO A 124 12.98 -12.14 9.61
C PRO A 124 13.59 -11.21 8.55
N THR A 125 14.74 -10.60 8.86
CA THR A 125 15.45 -9.68 7.93
C THR A 125 15.88 -10.37 6.63
N VAL A 126 16.08 -11.68 6.67
CA VAL A 126 16.30 -12.57 5.52
C VAL A 126 15.58 -13.90 5.77
N ILE A 127 14.73 -14.35 4.85
CA ILE A 127 13.90 -15.56 5.02
C ILE A 127 14.51 -16.82 4.41
N PHE A 128 15.61 -16.67 3.68
CA PHE A 128 16.29 -17.73 2.94
C PHE A 128 17.74 -17.86 3.46
N ASP A 129 18.24 -19.08 3.49
CA ASP A 129 19.61 -19.38 3.92
C ASP A 129 20.15 -20.54 3.08
N PRO A 130 21.08 -20.28 2.13
CA PRO A 130 21.66 -21.31 1.29
C PRO A 130 22.84 -22.06 1.94
N THR A 131 23.16 -21.79 3.21
CA THR A 131 24.30 -22.41 3.91
C THR A 131 24.24 -23.94 3.86
N GLY A 132 25.34 -24.58 3.45
CA GLY A 132 25.46 -26.02 3.26
C GLY A 132 24.89 -26.55 1.94
N GLN A 133 24.40 -25.68 1.05
CA GLN A 133 23.87 -26.03 -0.27
C GLN A 133 24.54 -25.20 -1.40
N GLU A 134 25.75 -24.71 -1.16
CA GLU A 134 26.45 -23.75 -2.05
C GLU A 134 26.78 -24.35 -3.41
N GLU A 135 27.16 -25.63 -3.45
CA GLU A 135 27.42 -26.34 -4.72
C GLU A 135 26.15 -26.49 -5.56
N GLN A 136 24.99 -26.62 -4.91
CA GLN A 136 23.70 -26.81 -5.58
C GLN A 136 23.07 -25.49 -6.04
N PHE A 137 23.27 -24.40 -5.29
CA PHE A 137 22.69 -23.07 -5.57
C PHE A 137 23.72 -21.95 -5.71
N PRO A 138 24.78 -22.11 -6.52
CA PRO A 138 25.96 -21.23 -6.49
C PRO A 138 25.63 -19.76 -6.82
N ARG A 139 24.64 -19.52 -7.69
CA ARG A 139 24.21 -18.16 -8.05
C ARG A 139 23.43 -17.47 -6.93
N PHE A 140 22.59 -18.22 -6.23
CA PHE A 140 21.82 -17.68 -5.13
C PHE A 140 22.71 -17.46 -3.91
N THR A 141 23.63 -18.39 -3.62
CA THR A 141 24.68 -18.20 -2.60
C THR A 141 25.52 -16.96 -2.87
N ALA A 142 25.95 -16.74 -4.13
CA ALA A 142 26.70 -15.54 -4.48
C ALA A 142 25.90 -14.24 -4.23
N ALA A 143 24.59 -14.24 -4.52
CA ALA A 143 23.72 -13.10 -4.21
C ALA A 143 23.50 -12.94 -2.69
N TYR A 144 23.29 -14.03 -1.96
CA TYR A 144 23.13 -14.06 -0.51
C TYR A 144 24.38 -13.52 0.22
N ALA A 145 25.58 -13.84 -0.26
CA ALA A 145 26.83 -13.33 0.31
C ALA A 145 26.94 -11.80 0.25
N THR A 146 26.30 -11.14 -0.73
CA THR A 146 26.30 -9.66 -0.82
C THR A 146 25.52 -8.99 0.31
N LEU A 147 24.71 -9.74 1.07
CA LEU A 147 23.96 -9.17 2.19
C LEU A 147 24.86 -8.71 3.35
N GLU A 148 26.09 -9.21 3.44
CA GLU A 148 27.09 -8.77 4.42
C GLU A 148 27.51 -7.30 4.21
N ASP A 149 27.38 -6.77 2.99
CA ASP A 149 27.69 -5.37 2.65
C ASP A 149 26.54 -4.39 2.96
N HIS A 150 25.47 -4.88 3.61
CA HIS A 150 24.24 -4.12 3.86
C HIS A 150 23.90 -4.05 5.35
N ASP A 151 22.96 -3.17 5.71
CA ASP A 151 22.50 -3.02 7.09
C ASP A 151 21.93 -4.35 7.60
N ALA A 152 22.50 -4.90 8.67
CA ALA A 152 22.04 -6.16 9.25
C ALA A 152 20.58 -6.10 9.74
N ALA A 153 20.07 -4.91 10.08
CA ALA A 153 18.68 -4.72 10.49
C ALA A 153 17.70 -4.65 9.31
N ASP A 154 18.17 -4.30 8.10
CA ASP A 154 17.35 -4.19 6.89
C ASP A 154 18.20 -4.38 5.62
N PRO A 155 18.71 -5.61 5.39
CA PRO A 155 19.64 -5.84 4.27
C PRO A 155 18.91 -5.86 2.91
N ILE A 156 17.59 -6.06 2.92
CA ILE A 156 16.76 -6.32 1.74
C ILE A 156 15.53 -5.43 1.68
N ALA A 157 14.68 -5.41 2.72
CA ALA A 157 13.27 -5.01 2.60
C ALA A 157 13.09 -3.57 2.10
N THR A 158 13.84 -2.59 2.62
CA THR A 158 13.74 -1.21 2.12
C THR A 158 14.25 -1.05 0.70
N ARG A 159 15.35 -1.71 0.33
CA ARG A 159 15.87 -1.66 -1.05
C ARG A 159 14.95 -2.37 -2.04
N ALA A 160 14.35 -3.49 -1.63
CA ALA A 160 13.36 -4.21 -2.41
C ALA A 160 12.12 -3.33 -2.65
N PHE A 161 11.63 -2.65 -1.60
CA PHE A 161 10.54 -1.68 -1.72
C PHE A 161 10.89 -0.54 -2.68
N GLU A 162 12.00 0.16 -2.49
CA GLU A 162 12.38 1.29 -3.36
C GLU A 162 12.57 0.87 -4.82
N ARG A 163 13.18 -0.31 -5.06
CA ARG A 163 13.33 -0.86 -6.41
C ARG A 163 11.98 -1.21 -7.04
N GLY A 164 11.12 -1.92 -6.31
CA GLY A 164 9.80 -2.31 -6.80
C GLY A 164 8.89 -1.10 -7.05
N LEU A 165 8.95 -0.09 -6.17
CA LEU A 165 8.21 1.14 -6.30
C LEU A 165 8.66 1.92 -7.55
N ALA A 166 9.96 2.07 -7.76
CA ALA A 166 10.48 2.73 -8.95
C ALA A 166 10.04 2.02 -10.24
N MET A 167 10.03 0.68 -10.24
CA MET A 167 9.52 -0.11 -11.37
C MET A 167 8.02 0.13 -11.60
N LEU A 168 7.21 0.11 -10.54
CA LEU A 168 5.76 0.32 -10.62
C LEU A 168 5.40 1.73 -11.08
N VAL A 169 6.08 2.76 -10.57
CA VAL A 169 5.90 4.14 -11.02
C VAL A 169 6.33 4.31 -12.47
N SER A 170 7.46 3.71 -12.87
CA SER A 170 7.93 3.80 -14.27
C SER A 170 6.94 3.22 -15.28
N SER A 171 6.17 2.21 -14.88
CA SER A 171 5.14 1.56 -15.69
C SER A 171 3.76 2.19 -15.55
N ALA A 172 3.50 2.95 -14.49
CA ALA A 172 2.24 3.66 -14.22
C ALA A 172 2.06 4.88 -15.13
N ARG A 173 1.98 4.63 -16.44
CA ARG A 173 1.71 5.62 -17.47
C ARG A 173 0.30 5.42 -18.02
N PRO A 174 -0.44 6.51 -18.28
CA PRO A 174 -1.75 6.41 -18.90
C PRO A 174 -1.68 5.63 -20.23
N PRO A 175 -2.70 4.83 -20.55
CA PRO A 175 -2.76 4.15 -21.83
C PRO A 175 -2.70 5.17 -22.97
N LYS A 176 -1.88 4.88 -23.98
CA LYS A 176 -1.88 5.70 -25.20
C LYS A 176 -3.27 5.60 -25.81
N VAL A 177 -3.99 6.72 -25.84
CA VAL A 177 -5.28 6.83 -26.53
C VAL A 177 -5.04 6.43 -27.98
N HIS A 178 -5.35 5.19 -28.32
CA HIS A 178 -5.45 4.80 -29.72
C HIS A 178 -6.73 5.47 -30.20
N SER A 179 -6.58 6.52 -31.01
CA SER A 179 -7.68 7.19 -31.68
C SER A 179 -8.37 6.18 -32.61
N SER A 180 -9.25 5.35 -32.08
CA SER A 180 -10.13 4.51 -32.87
C SER A 180 -11.19 5.45 -33.45
N ARG A 181 -11.02 5.77 -34.73
CA ARG A 181 -12.04 6.44 -35.54
C ARG A 181 -13.36 5.68 -35.37
N ARG A 182 -14.33 6.29 -34.70
CA ARG A 182 -15.73 5.87 -34.84
C ARG A 182 -16.14 6.11 -36.29
N SER A 183 -16.23 5.05 -37.09
CA SER A 183 -16.94 5.09 -38.36
C SER A 183 -18.43 5.31 -38.07
N PRO A 184 -19.08 6.32 -38.66
CA PRO A 184 -20.53 6.45 -38.58
C PRO A 184 -21.18 5.45 -39.53
N SER A 185 -22.47 5.22 -39.29
CA SER A 185 -23.47 4.56 -40.16
C SER A 185 -23.47 3.03 -40.25
N GLN A 186 -24.53 2.45 -39.69
CA GLN A 186 -25.59 1.90 -40.54
C GLN A 186 -26.97 2.11 -39.90
N LYS A 187 -27.67 3.14 -40.37
CA LYS A 187 -29.14 3.14 -40.47
C LYS A 187 -29.49 2.30 -41.70
N ALA A 188 -30.23 1.23 -41.53
CA ALA A 188 -31.12 0.57 -42.50
C ALA A 188 -31.66 -0.68 -41.77
N ARG A 189 -32.94 -1.01 -41.75
CA ARG A 189 -34.14 -0.49 -42.39
C ARG A 189 -35.32 -1.08 -41.63
#